data_AF-A0A821TQE8-F1
#
_entry.id   AF-A0A821TQE8-F1
#
_cell.length_a   1.000
_cell.length_b   1.000
_cell.length_c   1.000
_cell.angle_alpha   90.00
_cell.angle_beta   90.00
_cell.angle_gamma   90.00
#
_symmetry.space_group_name_H-M   'P 1'
#
loop_
_entity.id
_entity.type
_entity.pdbx_description
1 polymer ?
#
loop_
_entity_poly.entity_id
_entity_poly.type
_entity_poly.pdbx_seq_one_letter_code
_entity_poly.pdbx_strand_id
1 'polypeptide(L)' 'SSATNRLSNPWTIVLDSSNALYIADQGNNRIQKWIIGYSTGTTVAGQTNGVAGATSYYLNQPNGVYVDTNSNIYVADS' A
#
# COMPACT_ATOMS: atom_id res chain seq x y z
N SER A 1 6.13 4.66 -12.59
CA SER A 1 5.56 5.98 -12.23
C SER A 1 4.97 5.83 -10.86
N SER A 2 5.38 6.66 -9.90
CA SER A 2 4.98 6.59 -8.49
C SER A 2 3.64 7.28 -8.19
N ALA A 3 2.91 7.70 -9.21
CA ALA A 3 1.62 8.38 -9.06
C ALA A 3 0.65 7.52 -8.26
N THR A 4 -0.20 8.15 -7.45
CA THR A 4 -1.10 7.45 -6.53
C THR A 4 -2.29 6.76 -7.22
N ASN A 5 -2.51 7.04 -8.50
CA ASN A 5 -3.48 6.37 -9.38
C ASN A 5 -2.84 5.28 -10.27
N ARG A 6 -1.57 4.92 -10.03
CA ARG A 6 -0.86 3.91 -10.83
C ARG A 6 -0.18 2.90 -9.94
N LEU A 7 -0.48 1.62 -10.17
CA LEU A 7 0.18 0.49 -9.55
C LEU A 7 1.29 -0.05 -10.48
N SER A 8 2.25 -0.76 -9.91
CA SER A 8 3.39 -1.39 -10.56
C SER A 8 3.60 -2.77 -9.94
N ASN A 9 3.33 -3.84 -10.71
CA ASN A 9 3.39 -5.22 -10.24
C ASN A 9 2.67 -5.46 -8.90
N PRO A 10 1.38 -5.09 -8.75
CA PRO A 10 0.67 -5.33 -7.50
C PRO A 10 0.56 -6.83 -7.22
N TRP A 11 0.79 -7.25 -5.98
CA TRP A 11 0.83 -8.67 -5.64
C TRP A 11 -0.36 -9.15 -4.80
N THR A 12 -0.58 -8.50 -3.65
CA THR A 12 -1.68 -8.83 -2.73
C THR A 12 -2.64 -7.65 -2.57
N ILE A 13 -3.93 -7.94 -2.36
CA ILE A 13 -4.96 -6.98 -2.02
C ILE A 13 -5.82 -7.48 -0.84
N VAL A 14 -6.17 -6.59 0.09
CA VAL A 14 -7.05 -6.89 1.22
C VAL A 14 -8.05 -5.75 1.45
N LEU A 15 -9.26 -6.09 1.88
CA LEU A 15 -10.31 -5.14 2.23
C LEU A 15 -10.39 -5.02 3.76
N ASP A 16 -10.40 -3.81 4.30
CA ASP A 16 -10.69 -3.59 5.72
C ASP A 16 -12.19 -3.52 6.01
N SER A 17 -12.54 -3.47 7.30
CA SER A 17 -13.93 -3.34 7.78
C SER A 17 -14.60 -2.02 7.38
N SER A 18 -13.83 -1.04 6.90
CA SER A 18 -14.29 0.27 6.43
C SER A 18 -14.40 0.36 4.90
N ASN A 19 -14.34 -0.78 4.20
CA ASN A 19 -14.37 -0.88 2.74
C ASN A 19 -13.21 -0.14 2.04
N ALA A 20 -12.04 -0.07 2.68
CA ALA A 20 -10.82 0.37 2.03
C ALA A 20 -9.97 -0.82 1.57
N LEU A 21 -9.46 -0.73 0.34
CA LEU A 21 -8.55 -1.69 -0.25
C LEU A 21 -7.11 -1.32 0.08
N TYR A 22 -6.33 -2.27 0.56
CA TYR A 22 -4.88 -2.13 0.77
C TYR A 22 -4.17 -3.04 -0.21
N ILE A 23 -3.23 -2.47 -0.94
CA ILE A 23 -2.58 -3.11 -2.09
C ILE A 23 -1.08 -3.09 -1.85
N ALA A 24 -0.45 -4.26 -1.90
CA ALA A 24 1.00 -4.39 -1.98
C ALA A 24 1.45 -4.03 -3.40
N ASP A 25 1.86 -2.77 -3.59
CA ASP A 25 2.32 -2.20 -4.85
C ASP A 25 3.84 -2.44 -4.98
N GLN A 26 4.18 -3.72 -5.19
CA GLN A 26 5.54 -4.27 -5.08
C GLN A 26 6.55 -3.49 -5.91
N GLY A 27 6.25 -3.22 -7.18
CA GLY A 27 7.14 -2.53 -8.11
C GLY A 27 7.34 -1.04 -7.79
N ASN A 28 6.56 -0.49 -6.86
CA ASN A 28 6.73 0.85 -6.31
C ASN A 28 7.20 0.84 -4.85
N ASN A 29 7.51 -0.33 -4.26
CA ASN A 29 7.99 -0.47 -2.88
C ASN A 29 7.09 0.21 -1.84
N ARG A 30 5.77 0.03 -1.97
CA ARG A 30 4.79 0.68 -1.09
C ARG A 30 3.53 -0.14 -0.86
N ILE A 31 2.78 0.25 0.17
CA ILE A 31 1.39 -0.15 0.37
C ILE A 31 0.47 1.03 0.04
N GLN A 32 -0.46 0.82 -0.89
CA GLN A 32 -1.48 1.80 -1.26
C GLN A 32 -2.81 1.48 -0.59
N LYS A 33 -3.45 2.49 0.01
CA LYS A 33 -4.84 2.43 0.48
C LYS A 33 -5.76 3.12 -0.53
N TRP A 34 -6.81 2.45 -0.98
CA TRP A 34 -7.82 2.99 -1.91
C TRP A 34 -9.20 2.89 -1.27
N ILE A 35 -9.96 3.98 -1.31
CA ILE A 35 -11.38 3.94 -0.95
C ILE A 35 -12.16 3.52 -2.20
N ILE A 36 -13.10 2.60 -2.06
CA ILE A 36 -13.92 2.16 -3.20
C ILE A 36 -14.64 3.37 -3.81
N GLY A 37 -14.55 3.49 -5.14
CA GLY A 37 -15.08 4.61 -5.90
C GLY A 37 -14.11 5.79 -6.10
N TYR A 38 -12.94 5.78 -5.45
CA TYR A 38 -11.92 6.81 -5.64
C TYR A 38 -10.99 6.41 -6.80
N SER A 39 -10.50 7.40 -7.55
CA SER A 39 -9.60 7.18 -8.70
C SER A 39 -8.11 7.19 -8.32
N THR A 40 -7.81 7.51 -7.06
CA THR A 40 -6.45 7.61 -6.50
C THR A 40 -6.41 6.92 -5.14
N GLY A 41 -5.24 6.39 -4.79
CA GLY A 41 -4.95 5.91 -3.44
C GLY A 41 -4.10 6.87 -2.61
N THR A 42 -3.77 6.41 -1.41
CA THR A 42 -2.82 7.06 -0.50
C THR A 42 -1.74 6.05 -0.12
N THR A 43 -0.47 6.46 -0.18
CA THR A 43 0.63 5.63 0.35
C THR A 43 0.55 5.59 1.87
N VAL A 44 0.34 4.42 2.45
CA VAL A 44 0.24 4.23 3.92
C VAL A 44 1.49 3.62 4.55
N ALA A 45 2.34 2.97 3.74
CA ALA A 45 3.66 2.49 4.11
C ALA A 45 4.56 2.41 2.87
N GLY A 46 5.88 2.47 3.04
CA GLY A 46 6.83 2.46 1.94
C GLY A 46 7.18 3.85 1.41
N GLN A 47 8.21 3.92 0.58
CA GLN A 47 8.61 5.17 -0.06
C GLN A 47 8.18 5.20 -1.52
N THR A 48 8.01 6.41 -2.04
CA THR A 48 8.02 6.64 -3.48
C THR A 48 9.17 7.56 -3.82
N ASN A 49 10.17 7.05 -4.53
CA ASN A 49 11.31 7.84 -5.05
C ASN A 49 12.05 8.68 -3.99
N GLY A 50 12.29 8.15 -2.78
CA GLY A 50 13.01 8.87 -1.72
C GLY A 50 12.19 9.94 -1.00
N VAL A 51 10.92 10.14 -1.36
CA VAL A 51 9.97 10.90 -0.55
C VAL A 51 9.25 9.92 0.36
N ALA A 52 9.52 10.03 1.66
CA ALA A 52 8.79 9.27 2.67
C ALA A 52 7.29 9.55 2.51
N GLY A 53 6.49 8.49 2.39
CA GLY A 53 5.06 8.59 2.68
C GLY A 53 4.85 8.95 4.15
N ALA A 54 3.59 9.06 4.58
CA ALA A 54 3.23 9.44 5.96
C ALA A 54 3.89 8.58 7.06
N THR A 55 4.49 7.46 6.70
CA THR A 55 5.33 6.65 7.56
C THR A 55 6.60 6.24 6.82
N SER A 56 7.76 6.60 7.38
CA SER A 56 9.10 6.41 6.82
C SER A 56 9.59 4.95 6.94
N TYR A 57 8.80 3.99 6.48
CA TYR A 57 9.22 2.58 6.41
C TYR A 57 9.85 2.34 5.04
N TYR A 58 11.12 1.94 5.01
CA TYR A 58 11.74 1.43 3.79
C TYR A 58 11.17 0.03 3.56
N LEU A 59 10.32 -0.12 2.55
CA LEU A 59 9.89 -1.42 2.06
C LEU A 59 10.73 -1.79 0.84
N ASN A 60 10.95 -3.08 0.66
CA ASN A 60 11.63 -3.66 -0.49
C ASN A 60 10.80 -4.82 -1.03
N GLN A 61 10.14 -4.57 -2.16
CA GLN A 61 9.27 -5.53 -2.83
C GLN A 61 8.22 -6.15 -1.89
N PRO A 62 7.41 -5.32 -1.21
CA PRO A 62 6.37 -5.82 -0.31
C PRO A 62 5.39 -6.67 -1.08
N ASN A 63 4.97 -7.75 -0.43
CA ASN A 63 4.59 -8.95 -1.13
C ASN A 63 3.26 -9.52 -0.60
N GLY A 64 3.06 -9.38 0.71
CA GLY A 64 1.81 -9.63 1.41
C GLY A 64 1.37 -8.41 2.22
N VAL A 65 0.06 -8.23 2.32
CA VAL A 65 -0.56 -7.25 3.21
C VAL A 65 -1.76 -7.89 3.90
N TYR A 66 -1.87 -7.68 5.22
CA TYR A 66 -3.00 -8.08 6.03
C TYR A 66 -3.45 -6.90 6.90
N VAL A 67 -4.76 -6.79 7.12
CA VAL A 67 -5.35 -5.76 7.98
C VAL A 67 -6.22 -6.43 9.02
N ASP A 68 -5.99 -6.11 10.29
CA ASP A 68 -6.78 -6.65 11.40
C ASP A 68 -8.06 -5.82 11.65
N THR A 69 -8.89 -6.26 12.59
CA THR A 69 -10.14 -5.58 12.95
C THR A 69 -9.95 -4.21 13.58
N ASN A 70 -8.74 -3.90 14.06
CA ASN A 70 -8.38 -2.59 14.63
C ASN A 70 -7.72 -1.67 13.59
N SER A 71 -7.73 -2.07 12.30
CA SER A 71 -7.08 -1.36 11.20
C SER A 71 -5.54 -1.28 11.31
N ASN A 72 -4.91 -2.19 12.06
CA ASN A 72 -3.46 -2.35 12.00
C ASN A 72 -3.06 -3.04 10.70
N ILE A 73 -1.96 -2.61 10.10
CA ILE A 73 -1.45 -3.11 8.82
C ILE A 73 -0.19 -3.94 9.07
N TYR A 74 -0.19 -5.17 8.57
CA TYR A 74 0.94 -6.08 8.62
C TYR A 74 1.44 -6.29 7.19
N VAL A 75 2.73 -6.11 6.96
CA VAL A 75 3.35 -6.18 5.65
C VAL A 75 4.41 -7.26 5.66
N ALA A 76 4.35 -8.18 4.70
CA ALA A 76 5.45 -9.06 4.40
C ALA A 76 6.39 -8.35 3.41
N ASP A 77 7.61 -8.10 3.86
CA ASP A 77 8.67 -7.34 3.18
C ASP A 77 9.89 -8.24 2.96
N SER A 78 10.67 -8.02 1.89
CA SER A 78 11.81 -8.87 1.49
C SER A 78 13.18 -8.27 1.76
#